data_AF-A0A8B3LV64-F1
#
_entry.id   AF-A0A8B3LV64-F1
#
_cell.length_a   1.000
_cell.length_b   1.000
_cell.length_c   1.000
_cell.angle_alpha   90.00
_cell.angle_beta   90.00
_cell.angle_gamma   90.00
#
_symmetry.space_group_name_H-M   'P 1'
#
loop_
_entity.id
_entity.type
_entity.pdbx_description
1 polymer ?
#
loop_
_entity_poly.entity_id
_entity_poly.type
_entity_poly.pdbx_seq_one_letter_code
_entity_poly.pdbx_strand_id
1 'polypeptide(L)'
;MNWHLKDAKNNLAKLVRQAREQGPQTITVRGKPTAVVLSPEDYDRLVGATPSLAEYLLSGPVWDDDFVEEVNRRPKTKIRVIDL
;
A
#
# COMPACT_ATOMS: atom_id res chain seq x y z
N MET A 1 0.70 16.02 19.52
CA MET A 1 2.05 16.39 19.97
C MET A 1 2.74 17.12 18.82
N ASN A 2 3.16 18.37 19.03
CA ASN A 2 3.63 19.26 17.95
C ASN A 2 5.10 19.60 18.15
N TRP A 3 5.87 19.55 17.06
CA TRP A 3 7.30 19.84 17.03
C TRP A 3 7.55 21.04 16.13
N HIS A 4 8.23 22.08 16.63
CA HIS A 4 8.80 23.07 15.72
C HIS A 4 9.89 22.41 14.87
N LEU A 5 9.99 22.78 13.58
CA LEU A 5 10.95 22.19 12.64
C LEU A 5 12.40 22.18 13.17
N LYS A 6 12.81 23.24 13.88
CA LYS A 6 14.15 23.33 14.48
C LYS A 6 14.37 22.25 15.56
N ASP A 7 13.38 22.03 16.42
CA ASP A 7 13.44 21.04 17.48
C ASP A 7 13.39 19.62 16.93
N ALA A 8 12.55 19.40 15.91
CA ALA A 8 12.48 18.15 15.16
C ALA A 8 13.86 17.79 14.56
N LYS A 9 14.53 18.75 13.90
CA LYS A 9 15.86 18.54 13.33
C LYS A 9 16.88 18.12 14.38
N ASN A 10 16.89 18.79 15.53
CA ASN A 10 17.87 18.53 16.58
C ASN A 10 17.59 17.25 17.37
N ASN A 11 16.36 16.72 17.31
CA ASN A 11 15.91 15.57 18.09
C ASN A 11 15.27 14.48 17.23
N LEU A 12 15.72 14.32 15.98
CA LEU A 12 15.07 13.44 15.01
C LEU A 12 14.91 12.00 15.53
N ALA A 13 15.93 11.46 16.22
CA ALA A 13 15.85 10.12 16.82
C ALA A 13 14.74 9.99 17.87
N LYS A 14 14.55 11.03 18.71
CA LYS A 14 13.46 11.05 19.70
C LYS A 14 12.10 11.19 19.02
N LEU A 15 12.00 12.05 18.01
CA LEU A 15 10.80 12.22 17.20
C LEU A 15 10.36 10.90 16.56
N VAL A 16 11.28 10.18 15.92
CA VAL A 16 11.01 8.87 15.31
C VAL A 16 10.59 7.84 16.36
N ARG A 17 11.26 7.80 17.51
CA ARG A 17 10.88 6.90 18.61
C ARG A 17 9.45 7.18 19.08
N GLN A 18 9.09 8.45 19.26
CA GLN A 18 7.74 8.84 19.68
C GLN A 18 6.70 8.55 18.60
N ALA A 19 7.03 8.72 17.32
CA ALA A 19 6.16 8.31 16.22
C ALA A 19 5.82 6.81 16.27
N ARG A 20 6.81 5.97 16.60
CA ARG A 20 6.64 4.52 16.73
C ARG A 20 5.90 4.10 18.00
N GLU A 21 6.18 4.73 19.14
CA GLU A 21 5.69 4.26 20.46
C GLU A 21 4.41 4.96 20.94
N GLN A 22 4.18 6.19 20.48
CA GLN A 22 3.11 7.06 20.95
C GLN A 22 2.18 7.52 19.82
N GLY A 23 2.46 7.09 18.58
CA GLY A 23 1.69 7.43 17.40
C GLY A 23 2.11 8.75 16.74
N PRO A 24 1.31 9.25 15.78
CA PRO A 24 1.69 10.32 14.84
C PRO A 24 2.24 11.60 15.50
N GLN A 25 3.34 12.13 14.94
CA GLN A 25 3.97 13.35 15.44
C GLN A 25 3.90 14.46 14.39
N THR A 26 3.37 15.63 14.74
CA THR A 26 3.20 16.75 13.79
C THR A 26 4.39 17.69 13.86
N ILE A 27 4.97 18.04 12.71
CA ILE A 27 5.99 19.08 12.55
C ILE A 27 5.32 20.37 12.09
N THR A 28 5.70 21.49 12.71
CA THR A 28 5.22 22.84 12.39
C THR A 28 6.34 23.75 11.89
N VAL A 29 6.00 24.61 10.93
CA VAL A 29 6.84 25.71 10.45
C VAL A 29 6.14 27.01 10.74
N ARG A 30 6.78 27.92 11.49
CA ARG A 30 6.18 29.19 11.95
C ARG A 30 4.80 28.99 12.60
N GLY A 31 4.67 27.93 13.41
CA GLY A 31 3.45 27.58 14.13
C GLY A 31 2.36 26.88 13.30
N LYS A 32 2.54 26.75 11.98
CA LYS A 32 1.58 26.06 11.10
C LYS A 32 1.97 24.59 10.94
N PRO A 33 1.06 23.62 11.10
CA PRO A 33 1.31 22.23 10.73
C PRO A 33 1.78 22.12 9.27
N THR A 34 2.82 21.34 9.02
CA THR A 34 3.44 21.25 7.68
C THR A 34 3.76 19.81 7.28
N ALA A 35 4.14 18.96 8.24
CA ALA A 35 4.39 17.55 7.99
C ALA A 35 3.97 16.70 9.19
N VAL A 36 3.76 15.41 8.96
CA VAL A 36 3.48 14.42 10.00
C VAL A 36 4.46 13.26 9.83
N VAL A 37 5.04 12.80 10.94
CA VAL A 37 5.86 11.60 10.99
C VAL A 37 5.02 10.47 11.56
N LEU A 38 4.97 9.37 10.84
CA LEU A 38 4.25 8.14 11.16
C LEU A 38 5.26 6.99 11.30
N SER A 39 4.90 5.96 12.07
CA SER A 39 5.59 4.68 11.92
C SER A 39 5.22 4.04 10.57
N PRO A 40 6.04 3.12 10.05
CA PRO A 40 5.69 2.38 8.84
C PRO A 40 4.33 1.68 8.97
N GLU A 41 4.05 1.06 10.12
CA GLU A 41 2.81 0.31 10.35
C GLU A 41 1.58 1.22 10.34
N ASP A 42 1.68 2.42 10.92
CA ASP A 42 0.59 3.40 10.89
C ASP A 42 0.39 3.99 9.49
N TYR A 43 1.48 4.19 8.74
CA TYR A 43 1.42 4.61 7.35
C TYR A 43 0.77 3.55 6.45
N ASP A 44 1.16 2.29 6.59
CA ASP A 44 0.62 1.16 5.83
C ASP A 44 -0.88 0.96 6.10
N ARG A 45 -1.30 1.09 7.36
CA ARG A 45 -2.74 1.08 7.71
C ARG A 45 -3.50 2.25 7.09
N LEU A 46 -2.89 3.44 7.05
CA LEU A 46 -3.52 4.65 6.51
C LEU A 46 -3.70 4.57 4.99
N VAL A 47 -2.67 4.12 4.27
CA VAL A 47 -2.70 3.97 2.81
C VAL A 47 -3.52 2.73 2.41
N GLY A 48 -3.65 1.77 3.32
CA GLY A 48 -4.22 0.46 3.04
C GLY A 48 -3.24 -0.42 2.27
N ALA A 49 -3.44 -1.72 2.31
CA ALA A 49 -2.73 -2.63 1.43
C ALA A 49 -3.17 -2.34 -0.02
N THR A 50 -2.23 -1.93 -0.88
CA THR A 50 -2.46 -2.00 -2.32
C THR A 50 -2.39 -3.49 -2.67
N PRO A 51 -3.49 -4.14 -3.08
CA PRO A 51 -3.43 -5.53 -3.45
C PRO A 51 -2.42 -5.69 -4.59
N SER A 52 -1.62 -6.75 -4.53
CA SER A 52 -0.84 -7.18 -5.69
C SER A 52 -1.78 -7.37 -6.89
N LEU A 53 -1.24 -7.29 -8.11
CA LEU A 53 -2.05 -7.54 -9.31
C LEU A 53 -2.78 -8.89 -9.22
N ALA A 54 -2.14 -9.90 -8.64
CA ALA A 54 -2.75 -11.21 -8.42
C ALA A 54 -3.93 -11.14 -7.44
N GLU A 55 -3.76 -10.54 -6.27
CA GLU A 55 -4.84 -10.37 -5.28
C GLU A 55 -6.00 -9.55 -5.85
N TYR A 56 -5.70 -8.50 -6.63
CA TYR A 56 -6.71 -7.70 -7.30
C TYR A 56 -7.51 -8.52 -8.31
N LEU A 57 -6.84 -9.26 -9.19
CA LEU A 57 -7.51 -10.11 -10.19
C LEU A 57 -8.35 -11.22 -9.53
N LEU A 58 -7.89 -11.78 -8.41
CA LEU A 58 -8.61 -12.80 -7.65
C LEU A 58 -9.75 -12.23 -6.78
N SER A 59 -9.74 -10.93 -6.50
CA SER A 59 -10.80 -10.24 -5.76
C SER A 59 -12.03 -9.90 -6.60
N GLY A 60 -12.00 -10.23 -7.90
CA GLY A 60 -13.12 -10.00 -8.83
C GLY A 60 -14.38 -10.78 -8.44
N PRO A 61 -15.54 -10.42 -9.02
CA PRO A 61 -16.79 -11.13 -8.79
C PRO A 61 -16.67 -12.60 -9.20
N VAL A 62 -17.36 -13.48 -8.48
CA VAL A 62 -17.51 -14.89 -8.86
C VAL A 62 -18.25 -14.95 -10.20
N TRP A 63 -17.69 -15.67 -11.15
CA TRP A 63 -18.31 -15.92 -12.45
C TRP A 63 -19.38 -17.00 -12.33
N ASP A 64 -20.43 -16.91 -13.15
CA ASP A 64 -21.40 -17.98 -13.29
C ASP A 64 -20.78 -19.22 -13.95
N ASP A 65 -21.42 -20.38 -13.72
CA ASP A 65 -20.91 -21.67 -14.17
C ASP A 65 -20.75 -21.75 -15.69
N ASP A 66 -21.65 -21.12 -16.47
CA ASP A 66 -21.61 -21.10 -17.93
C ASP A 66 -20.34 -20.37 -18.43
N PHE A 67 -20.03 -19.22 -17.83
CA PHE A 67 -18.83 -18.46 -18.17
C PHE A 67 -17.54 -19.18 -17.74
N VAL A 68 -17.55 -19.81 -16.56
CA VAL A 68 -16.42 -20.63 -16.08
C VAL A 68 -16.15 -21.79 -17.04
N GLU A 69 -17.20 -22.45 -17.54
CA GLU A 69 -17.06 -23.54 -18.51
C GLU A 69 -16.41 -23.06 -19.83
N GLU A 70 -16.88 -21.94 -20.38
CA GLU A 70 -16.36 -21.41 -21.65
C GLU A 70 -14.89 -20.96 -21.52
N VAL A 71 -14.50 -20.30 -20.42
CA VAL A 71 -13.09 -19.89 -20.21
C VAL A 71 -12.16 -21.07 -19.98
N ASN A 72 -12.64 -22.12 -19.30
CA ASN A 72 -11.85 -23.34 -19.09
C ASN A 72 -11.80 -24.26 -20.33
N ARG A 73 -12.62 -23.99 -21.35
CA ARG A 73 -12.63 -24.76 -22.59
C ARG A 73 -11.31 -24.60 -23.34
N ARG A 74 -10.40 -25.54 -23.14
CA ARG A 74 -9.15 -25.61 -23.89
C ARG A 74 -9.43 -25.98 -25.36
N PRO A 75 -9.01 -25.16 -26.34
CA PRO A 75 -9.06 -25.55 -27.73
C PRO A 75 -8.16 -26.78 -27.95
N LYS A 76 -8.70 -27.83 -28.56
CA LYS A 76 -7.94 -29.02 -28.96
C LYS A 76 -7.06 -28.77 -30.20
N THR A 77 -7.14 -27.58 -30.77
CA THR A 77 -6.35 -27.16 -31.92
C THR A 77 -4.89 -27.01 -31.50
N LYS A 78 -3.97 -27.66 -32.23
CA LYS A 78 -2.54 -27.42 -32.03
C LYS A 78 -2.28 -25.92 -32.25
N ILE A 79 -1.73 -25.25 -31.22
CA ILE A 79 -1.25 -23.87 -31.35
C ILE A 79 -0.20 -23.87 -32.47
N ARG A 80 -0.36 -22.92 -33.40
CA ARG A 80 0.45 -22.57 -34.58
C ARG A 80 1.61 -23.53 -34.92
N VAL A 81 1.64 -23.99 -36.18
CA VAL A 81 2.82 -24.66 -36.74
C VAL A 81 4.04 -23.75 -36.53
N ILE A 82 5.00 -24.22 -35.74
CA ILE A 82 6.33 -23.63 -35.64
C ILE A 82 7.15 -24.43 -36.65
N ASP A 83 7.56 -23.80 -37.74
CA ASP A 83 8.58 -24.38 -38.62
C ASP A 83 9.91 -24.36 -37.85
N LEU A 84 10.45 -25.57 -37.59
CA LEU A 84 11.77 -25.82 -36.98
C LEU A 84 12.80 -26.05 -38.08
#